data_AF-A0AAJ2PDR4-F1
#
_entry.id   AF-A0AAJ2PDR4-F1
#
_cell.length_a   1.000
_cell.length_b   1.000
_cell.length_c   1.000
_cell.angle_alpha   90.00
_cell.angle_beta   90.00
_cell.angle_gamma   90.00
#
_symmetry.space_group_name_H-M   'P 1'
#
loop_
_entity.id
_entity.type
_entity.pdbx_description
1 polymer ?
#
loop_
_entity_poly.entity_id
_entity_poly.type
_entity_poly.pdbx_seq_one_letter_code
_entity_poly.pdbx_strand_id
1 'polypeptide(L)'
;MESKIKILVISLIISIVLILTGILLNDIRILGNAFIISIVIIILPISLFSYMEFRNIKEMEEKFPDFLRDIVENLRAGVPLYQAIYFCSKNEYGKVLTKEVRKIANKISWGIKLEKILDEFSKRCVMSKKLPIAIQLIKEAYTAGGDVVNIIEYLSESLIEIENTEKERRSILNQYVFLMYALSIIFLIIIIALHRFLIPLFSTTATQGLLAEARIENPCINYDYTNLIGNLVYGDLPAFICSSLYYVSIPLAINFETTSSYYLTLFFLMVIVQSIFAGLIIGEVSYGTLRAGIKHSFTLFFINTGIFMLLVGLKILT
;
A
#
# COMPACT_ATOMS: atom_id res chain seq x y z
N MET A 1 16.98 6.42 11.67
CA MET A 1 16.91 4.94 11.68
C MET A 1 16.35 4.46 13.02
N GLU A 2 16.83 5.00 14.14
CA GLU A 2 16.32 4.68 15.49
C GLU A 2 14.82 4.92 15.69
N SER A 3 14.24 6.00 15.18
CA SER A 3 12.80 6.27 15.30
C SER A 3 11.93 5.25 14.55
N LYS A 4 12.41 4.74 13.39
CA LYS A 4 11.70 3.69 12.63
C LYS A 4 11.66 2.38 13.41
N ILE A 5 12.80 1.98 13.97
CA ILE A 5 12.94 0.76 14.76
C ILE A 5 12.12 0.86 16.05
N LYS A 6 12.15 1.99 16.75
CA LYS A 6 11.34 2.21 17.96
C LYS A 6 9.83 2.03 17.71
N ILE A 7 9.31 2.62 16.63
CA ILE A 7 7.89 2.50 16.28
C ILE A 7 7.52 1.07 15.88
N LEU A 8 8.38 0.36 15.16
CA LEU A 8 8.17 -1.05 14.82
C LEU A 8 8.15 -1.96 16.04
N VAL A 9 9.07 -1.73 16.99
CA VAL A 9 9.13 -2.48 18.25
C VAL A 9 7.89 -2.21 19.10
N ILE A 10 7.41 -0.96 19.17
CA ILE A 10 6.18 -0.61 19.89
C ILE A 10 4.96 -1.31 19.27
N SER A 11 4.81 -1.29 17.94
CA SER A 11 3.71 -2.00 17.27
C SER A 11 3.76 -3.51 17.51
N LEU A 12 4.95 -4.10 17.54
CA LEU A 12 5.13 -5.51 17.82
C LEU A 12 4.68 -5.84 19.25
N ILE A 13 5.10 -5.05 20.24
CA ILE A 13 4.72 -5.24 21.64
C ILE A 13 3.19 -5.13 21.81
N ILE A 14 2.56 -4.14 21.19
CA ILE A 14 1.09 -3.97 21.25
C ILE A 14 0.37 -5.19 20.66
N SER A 15 0.86 -5.71 19.52
CA SER A 15 0.28 -6.91 18.90
C SER A 15 0.41 -8.15 19.80
N ILE A 16 1.54 -8.33 20.46
CA ILE A 16 1.77 -9.44 21.40
C ILE A 16 0.84 -9.31 22.61
N VAL A 17 0.67 -8.11 23.16
CA VAL A 17 -0.24 -7.86 24.28
C VAL A 17 -1.69 -8.18 23.89
N LEU A 18 -2.15 -7.74 22.71
CA LEU A 18 -3.49 -8.04 22.21
C LEU A 18 -3.73 -9.56 22.07
N ILE A 19 -2.78 -10.28 21.49
CA ILE A 19 -2.87 -11.73 21.35
C ILE A 19 -2.90 -12.40 22.73
N LEU A 20 -2.03 -11.97 23.66
CA LEU A 20 -1.99 -12.49 25.03
C LEU A 20 -3.32 -12.25 25.77
N THR A 21 -3.93 -11.07 25.61
CA THR A 21 -5.25 -10.78 26.18
C THR A 21 -6.35 -11.67 25.58
N GLY A 22 -6.27 -11.97 24.27
CA GLY A 22 -7.17 -12.90 23.62
C GLY A 22 -7.04 -14.33 24.16
N ILE A 23 -5.80 -14.79 24.40
CA ILE A 23 -5.54 -16.12 24.99
C ILE A 23 -6.05 -16.17 26.44
N LEU A 24 -5.81 -15.11 27.23
CA LEU A 24 -6.20 -15.06 28.64
C LEU A 24 -7.71 -15.12 28.85
N LEU A 25 -8.49 -14.49 27.96
CA LEU A 25 -9.95 -14.48 28.02
C LEU A 25 -10.57 -15.82 27.60
N ASN A 26 -9.79 -16.74 27.02
CA ASN A 26 -10.18 -18.09 26.59
C ASN A 26 -11.47 -18.16 25.75
N ASP A 27 -11.87 -17.04 25.15
CA ASP A 27 -12.99 -16.96 24.21
C ASP A 27 -12.43 -16.87 22.79
N ILE A 28 -12.71 -17.91 22.01
CA ILE A 28 -12.21 -18.10 20.65
C ILE A 28 -12.61 -16.94 19.71
N ARG A 29 -13.74 -16.26 19.97
CA ARG A 29 -14.19 -15.09 19.20
C ARG A 29 -13.30 -13.87 19.44
N ILE A 30 -12.96 -13.63 20.70
CA ILE A 30 -12.13 -12.49 21.12
C ILE A 30 -10.71 -12.70 20.59
N LEU A 31 -10.20 -13.93 20.65
CA LEU A 31 -8.91 -14.30 20.07
C LEU A 31 -8.86 -14.03 18.55
N GLY A 32 -9.92 -14.39 17.81
CA GLY A 32 -10.02 -14.15 16.38
C GLY A 32 -9.95 -12.65 16.01
N ASN A 33 -10.71 -11.81 16.71
CA ASN A 33 -10.68 -10.36 16.49
C ASN A 33 -9.34 -9.74 16.88
N ALA A 34 -8.74 -10.18 18.00
CA ALA A 34 -7.43 -9.74 18.42
C ALA A 34 -6.35 -10.05 17.37
N PHE A 35 -6.45 -11.20 16.68
CA PHE A 35 -5.53 -11.59 15.61
C PHE A 35 -5.64 -10.65 14.40
N ILE A 36 -6.86 -10.34 13.94
CA ILE A 36 -7.09 -9.40 12.84
C ILE A 36 -6.53 -8.02 13.19
N ILE A 37 -6.82 -7.51 14.40
CA ILE A 37 -6.35 -6.20 14.89
C ILE A 37 -4.81 -6.17 15.00
N SER A 38 -4.19 -7.29 15.39
CA SER A 38 -2.74 -7.41 15.52
C SER A 38 -2.01 -7.32 14.18
N ILE A 39 -2.55 -7.95 13.13
CA ILE A 39 -2.02 -7.85 11.76
C ILE A 39 -1.99 -6.38 11.30
N VAL A 40 -3.04 -5.60 11.63
CA VAL A 40 -3.11 -4.16 11.30
C VAL A 40 -1.99 -3.38 11.93
N ILE A 41 -1.83 -3.57 13.24
CA ILE A 41 -0.94 -2.77 14.07
C ILE A 41 0.52 -2.98 13.65
N ILE A 42 0.88 -4.19 13.21
CA ILE A 42 2.22 -4.50 12.70
C ILE A 42 2.46 -3.84 11.34
N ILE A 43 1.47 -3.90 10.45
CA ILE A 43 1.64 -3.55 9.05
C ILE A 43 1.53 -2.04 8.79
N LEU A 44 0.61 -1.37 9.48
CA LEU A 44 0.35 0.05 9.32
C LEU A 44 1.62 0.93 9.49
N PRO A 45 2.46 0.77 10.53
CA PRO A 45 3.69 1.56 10.66
C PRO A 45 4.71 1.22 9.58
N ILE A 46 4.85 -0.05 9.17
CA ILE A 46 5.74 -0.45 8.07
C ILE A 46 5.33 0.28 6.78
N SER A 47 4.04 0.27 6.48
CA SER A 47 3.47 0.92 5.30
C SER A 47 3.71 2.44 5.31
N LEU A 48 3.48 3.10 6.45
CA LEU A 48 3.71 4.54 6.60
C LEU A 48 5.18 4.93 6.40
N PHE A 49 6.12 4.18 6.98
CA PHE A 49 7.54 4.49 6.80
C PHE A 49 8.02 4.34 5.37
N SER A 50 7.56 3.30 4.68
CA SER A 50 7.87 3.11 3.27
C SER A 50 7.30 4.25 2.42
N TYR A 51 6.09 4.72 2.76
CA TYR A 51 5.46 5.86 2.09
C TYR A 51 6.20 7.19 2.33
N MET A 52 6.70 7.44 3.55
CA MET A 52 7.48 8.65 3.84
C MET A 52 8.77 8.72 3.01
N GLU A 53 9.45 7.59 2.84
CA GLU A 53 10.70 7.53 2.06
C GLU A 53 10.44 7.79 0.58
N PHE A 54 9.38 7.18 0.03
CA PHE A 54 8.92 7.48 -1.32
C PHE A 54 8.55 8.96 -1.49
N ARG A 55 7.87 9.56 -0.52
CA ARG A 55 7.50 10.99 -0.55
C ARG A 55 8.72 11.89 -0.58
N ASN A 56 9.75 11.60 0.20
CA ASN A 56 10.99 12.39 0.22
C ASN A 56 11.72 12.34 -1.13
N ILE A 57 11.77 11.18 -1.77
CA ILE A 57 12.39 11.02 -3.10
C ILE A 57 11.59 11.82 -4.14
N LYS A 58 10.26 11.71 -4.10
CA LYS A 58 9.36 12.43 -5.00
C LYS A 58 9.44 13.95 -4.82
N GLU A 59 9.57 14.45 -3.59
CA GLU A 59 9.78 15.87 -3.31
C GLU A 59 11.10 16.37 -3.93
N MET A 60 12.18 15.58 -3.85
CA MET A 60 13.42 15.92 -4.53
C MET A 60 13.25 15.93 -6.05
N GLU A 61 12.57 14.95 -6.62
CA GLU A 61 12.28 14.87 -8.08
C GLU A 61 11.48 16.07 -8.59
N GLU A 62 10.45 16.50 -7.86
CA GLU A 62 9.60 17.64 -8.24
C GLU A 62 10.32 18.99 -8.10
N LYS A 63 11.28 19.10 -7.18
CA LYS A 63 12.01 20.36 -6.92
C LYS A 63 13.39 20.46 -7.57
N PHE A 64 13.89 19.37 -8.13
CA PHE A 64 15.17 19.36 -8.82
C PHE A 64 15.20 20.24 -10.09
N PRO A 65 14.16 20.28 -10.94
CA PRO A 65 14.16 21.14 -12.12
C PRO A 65 14.18 22.63 -11.76
N ASP A 66 13.45 23.04 -10.72
CA ASP A 66 13.49 24.40 -10.17
C ASP A 66 14.94 24.78 -9.80
N PHE A 67 15.69 23.87 -9.16
CA PHE A 67 17.09 24.07 -8.83
C PHE A 67 18.00 24.20 -10.07
N LEU A 68 17.77 23.38 -11.10
CA LEU A 68 18.55 23.47 -12.35
C LEU A 68 18.30 24.78 -13.08
N ARG A 69 17.05 25.24 -13.12
CA ARG A 69 16.66 26.52 -13.71
C ARG A 69 17.38 27.69 -13.05
N ASP A 70 17.38 27.74 -11.71
CA ASP A 70 18.11 28.78 -10.97
C ASP A 70 19.62 28.74 -11.24
N ILE A 71 20.21 27.54 -11.43
CA ILE A 71 21.61 27.41 -11.85
C ILE A 71 21.80 28.04 -13.24
N VAL A 72 20.96 27.69 -14.22
CA VAL A 72 21.05 28.21 -15.59
C VAL A 72 20.97 29.75 -15.61
N GLU A 73 20.08 30.33 -14.82
CA GLU A 73 19.94 31.79 -14.69
C GLU A 73 21.25 32.44 -14.19
N ASN A 74 21.92 31.84 -13.21
CA ASN A 74 23.21 32.32 -12.72
C ASN A 74 24.35 32.08 -13.74
N LEU A 75 24.36 30.94 -14.42
CA LEU A 75 25.36 30.63 -15.44
C LEU A 75 25.27 31.59 -16.64
N ARG A 76 24.07 31.96 -17.06
CA ARG A 76 23.83 32.97 -18.11
C ARG A 76 24.37 34.35 -17.73
N ALA A 77 24.43 34.66 -16.44
CA ALA A 77 25.07 35.87 -15.92
C ALA A 77 26.62 35.79 -15.91
N GLY A 78 27.21 34.71 -16.44
CA GLY A 78 28.66 34.52 -16.52
C GLY A 78 29.29 33.97 -15.24
N VAL A 79 28.49 33.54 -14.26
CA VAL A 79 28.99 32.98 -13.01
C VAL A 79 29.48 31.53 -13.24
N PRO A 80 30.66 31.13 -12.74
CA PRO A 80 31.11 29.74 -12.81
C PRO A 80 30.17 28.77 -12.09
N LEU A 81 30.04 27.52 -12.59
CA LEU A 81 29.08 26.52 -12.05
C LEU A 81 29.17 26.29 -10.53
N TYR A 82 30.38 26.15 -9.98
CA TYR A 82 30.54 25.95 -8.54
C TYR A 82 30.01 27.14 -7.72
N GLN A 83 30.14 28.36 -8.26
CA GLN A 83 29.68 29.59 -7.61
C GLN A 83 28.17 29.79 -7.81
N ALA A 84 27.63 29.42 -8.98
CA ALA A 84 26.19 29.38 -9.24
C ALA A 84 25.47 28.43 -8.25
N ILE A 85 25.99 27.22 -8.05
CA ILE A 85 25.47 26.26 -7.05
C ILE A 85 25.54 26.84 -5.63
N TYR A 86 26.62 27.56 -5.29
CA TYR A 86 26.75 28.23 -4.00
C TYR A 86 25.69 29.32 -3.80
N PHE A 87 25.42 30.15 -4.82
CA PHE A 87 24.36 31.17 -4.74
C PHE A 87 22.97 30.55 -4.63
N CYS A 88 22.67 29.52 -5.41
CA CYS A 88 21.40 28.78 -5.35
C CYS A 88 21.17 28.14 -3.97
N SER A 89 22.22 27.77 -3.22
CA SER A 89 22.07 27.17 -1.88
C SER A 89 21.39 28.07 -0.82
N LYS A 90 21.28 29.37 -1.12
CA LYS A 90 20.54 30.34 -0.31
C LYS A 90 19.02 30.26 -0.54
N ASN A 91 18.58 29.74 -1.69
CA ASN A 91 17.18 29.54 -2.04
C ASN A 91 16.60 28.28 -1.36
N GLU A 92 15.27 28.11 -1.46
CA GLU A 92 14.54 26.98 -0.89
C GLU A 92 13.95 26.09 -1.98
N TYR A 93 14.39 24.83 -2.04
CA TYR A 93 13.95 23.80 -3.00
C TYR A 93 13.25 22.62 -2.31
N GLY A 94 12.47 22.89 -1.25
CA GLY A 94 11.87 21.85 -0.41
C GLY A 94 12.82 21.29 0.65
N LYS A 95 12.29 20.53 1.61
CA LYS A 95 12.98 20.19 2.86
C LYS A 95 14.20 19.30 2.63
N VAL A 96 14.07 18.32 1.73
CA VAL A 96 15.10 17.30 1.50
C VAL A 96 16.18 17.83 0.55
N LEU A 97 15.79 18.41 -0.57
CA LEU A 97 16.73 18.92 -1.57
C LEU A 97 17.52 20.13 -1.06
N THR A 98 16.88 21.09 -0.38
CA THR A 98 17.60 22.24 0.23
C THR A 98 18.72 21.78 1.17
N LYS A 99 18.46 20.72 1.95
CA LYS A 99 19.49 20.15 2.85
C LYS A 99 20.67 19.59 2.06
N GLU A 100 20.43 18.93 0.93
CA GLU A 100 21.49 18.39 0.09
C GLU A 100 22.25 19.49 -0.68
N VAL A 101 21.57 20.48 -1.23
CA VAL A 101 22.19 21.63 -1.90
C VAL A 101 23.07 22.42 -0.93
N ARG A 102 22.62 22.63 0.31
CA ARG A 102 23.41 23.30 1.35
C ARG A 102 24.66 22.50 1.75
N LYS A 103 24.57 21.17 1.78
CA LYS A 103 25.76 20.30 1.96
C LYS A 103 26.75 20.45 0.81
N ILE A 104 26.26 20.56 -0.43
CA ILE A 104 27.11 20.79 -1.60
C ILE A 104 27.84 22.13 -1.47
N ALA A 105 27.12 23.20 -1.16
CA ALA A 105 27.70 24.54 -0.96
C ALA A 105 28.75 24.57 0.17
N ASN A 106 28.49 23.90 1.29
CA ASN A 106 29.47 23.79 2.39
C ASN A 106 30.76 23.11 1.91
N LYS A 107 30.67 22.03 1.12
CA LYS A 107 31.85 21.36 0.57
C LYS A 107 32.62 22.22 -0.44
N ILE A 108 31.91 22.99 -1.26
CA ILE A 108 32.52 23.98 -2.17
C ILE A 108 33.29 25.04 -1.36
N SER A 109 32.69 25.55 -0.27
CA SER A 109 33.35 26.53 0.60
C SER A 109 34.62 26.00 1.28
N TRP A 110 34.74 24.68 1.43
CA TRP A 110 35.92 24.00 1.97
C TRP A 110 36.95 23.62 0.88
N GLY A 111 36.78 24.10 -0.36
CA GLY A 111 37.74 23.88 -1.44
C GLY A 111 37.72 22.46 -2.03
N ILE A 112 36.68 21.67 -1.77
CA ILE A 112 36.55 20.32 -2.35
C ILE A 112 36.18 20.45 -3.83
N LYS A 113 36.83 19.67 -4.70
CA LYS A 113 36.55 19.65 -6.15
C LYS A 113 35.08 19.31 -6.42
N LEU A 114 34.42 20.09 -7.28
CA LEU A 114 33.00 19.96 -7.61
C LEU A 114 32.64 18.56 -8.15
N GLU A 115 33.51 17.97 -8.97
CA GLU A 115 33.37 16.63 -9.55
C GLU A 115 33.11 15.57 -8.48
N LYS A 116 33.94 15.58 -7.43
CA LYS A 116 33.81 14.66 -6.29
C LYS A 116 32.52 14.91 -5.51
N ILE A 117 32.12 16.18 -5.36
CA ILE A 117 30.89 16.55 -4.65
C ILE A 117 29.65 16.05 -5.41
N LEU A 118 29.63 16.22 -6.74
CA LEU A 118 28.56 15.74 -7.61
C LEU A 118 28.48 14.21 -7.64
N ASP A 119 29.61 13.51 -7.67
CA ASP A 119 29.63 12.03 -7.57
C ASP A 119 29.07 11.54 -6.24
N GLU A 120 29.46 12.16 -5.13
CA GLU A 120 28.91 11.81 -3.82
C GLU A 120 27.42 12.17 -3.70
N PHE A 121 26.98 13.25 -4.34
CA PHE A 121 25.57 13.65 -4.39
C PHE A 121 24.74 12.66 -5.21
N SER A 122 25.23 12.26 -6.39
CA SER A 122 24.61 11.23 -7.23
C SER A 122 24.42 9.92 -6.46
N LYS A 123 25.45 9.46 -5.73
CA LYS A 123 25.38 8.26 -4.87
C LYS A 123 24.32 8.34 -3.76
N ARG A 124 24.02 9.53 -3.25
CA ARG A 124 22.95 9.73 -2.24
C ARG A 124 21.55 9.74 -2.87
N CYS A 125 21.45 10.10 -4.15
CA CYS A 125 20.20 10.19 -4.89
C CYS A 125 19.81 8.89 -5.62
N VAL A 126 20.55 7.79 -5.43
CA VAL A 126 20.36 6.49 -6.14
C VAL A 126 18.95 5.90 -5.99
N MET A 127 18.21 6.30 -4.96
CA MET A 127 16.82 5.87 -4.78
C MET A 127 15.86 6.45 -5.84
N SER A 128 16.23 7.58 -6.46
CA SER A 128 15.54 8.10 -7.65
C SER A 128 16.14 7.47 -8.91
N LYS A 129 15.29 7.16 -9.88
CA LYS A 129 15.73 6.70 -11.21
C LYS A 129 16.31 7.83 -12.07
N LYS A 130 15.93 9.09 -11.81
CA LYS A 130 16.20 10.24 -12.70
C LYS A 130 17.33 11.13 -12.17
N LEU A 131 17.34 11.44 -10.86
CA LEU A 131 18.32 12.37 -10.28
C LEU A 131 19.78 11.94 -10.47
N PRO A 132 20.19 10.67 -10.23
CA PRO A 132 21.58 10.27 -10.38
C PRO A 132 22.11 10.49 -11.80
N ILE A 133 21.27 10.20 -12.80
CA ILE A 133 21.57 10.39 -14.22
C ILE A 133 21.76 11.88 -14.50
N ALA A 134 20.80 12.70 -14.07
CA ALA A 134 20.85 14.15 -14.22
C ALA A 134 22.12 14.76 -13.60
N ILE A 135 22.46 14.39 -12.35
CA ILE A 135 23.66 14.85 -11.65
C ILE A 135 24.94 14.40 -12.37
N GLN A 136 24.95 13.19 -12.92
CA GLN A 136 26.11 12.66 -13.64
C GLN A 136 26.32 13.36 -14.99
N LEU A 137 25.25 13.72 -15.70
CA LEU A 137 25.32 14.56 -16.90
C LEU A 137 25.89 15.95 -16.60
N ILE A 138 25.47 16.56 -15.49
CA ILE A 138 26.01 17.86 -15.03
C ILE A 138 27.51 17.74 -14.74
N LYS A 139 27.93 16.66 -14.07
CA LYS A 139 29.34 16.40 -13.79
C LYS A 139 30.14 16.27 -15.07
N GLU A 140 29.67 15.46 -16.02
CA GLU A 140 30.35 15.22 -17.29
C GLU A 140 30.47 16.50 -18.12
N ALA A 141 29.40 17.31 -18.17
CA ALA A 141 29.40 18.61 -18.81
C ALA A 141 30.46 19.55 -18.20
N TYR A 142 30.55 19.57 -16.86
CA TYR A 142 31.53 20.38 -16.14
C TYR A 142 32.98 19.91 -16.38
N THR A 143 33.24 18.60 -16.35
CA THR A 143 34.59 18.04 -16.58
C THR A 143 35.05 18.17 -18.02
N ALA A 144 34.12 18.04 -18.97
CA ALA A 144 34.41 18.19 -20.39
C ALA A 144 34.70 19.66 -20.77
N GLY A 145 34.34 20.62 -19.93
CA GLY A 145 34.50 22.05 -20.21
C GLY A 145 33.66 22.53 -21.40
N GLY A 146 32.61 21.79 -21.75
CA GLY A 146 31.73 22.10 -22.87
C GLY A 146 30.70 23.18 -22.52
N ASP A 147 29.65 23.26 -23.33
CA ASP A 147 28.52 24.18 -23.10
C ASP A 147 27.62 23.71 -21.94
N VAL A 148 28.12 23.94 -20.73
CA VAL A 148 27.43 23.57 -19.48
C VAL A 148 26.05 24.22 -19.39
N VAL A 149 25.89 25.43 -19.93
CA VAL A 149 24.63 26.19 -19.86
C VAL A 149 23.55 25.44 -20.65
N ASN A 150 23.83 25.12 -21.91
CA ASN A 150 22.88 24.42 -22.77
C ASN A 150 22.55 23.03 -22.24
N ILE A 151 23.52 22.28 -21.72
CA ILE A 151 23.27 20.92 -21.19
C ILE A 151 22.34 20.97 -19.96
N ILE A 152 22.59 21.89 -19.03
CA ILE A 152 21.75 22.01 -17.83
C ILE A 152 20.36 22.54 -18.20
N GLU A 153 20.25 23.44 -19.17
CA GLU A 153 18.98 23.94 -19.67
C GLU A 153 18.12 22.82 -20.29
N TYR A 154 18.68 22.05 -21.24
CA TYR A 154 17.97 20.90 -21.82
C TYR A 154 17.57 19.86 -20.76
N LEU A 155 18.43 19.64 -19.76
CA LEU A 155 18.13 18.74 -18.66
C LEU A 155 16.98 19.26 -17.79
N SER A 156 16.95 20.56 -17.50
CA SER A 156 15.86 21.21 -16.77
C SER A 156 14.55 21.09 -17.52
N GLU A 157 14.54 21.43 -18.82
CA GLU A 157 13.35 21.33 -19.68
C GLU A 157 12.84 19.89 -19.78
N SER A 158 13.74 18.93 -20.02
CA SER A 158 13.38 17.51 -20.10
C SER A 158 12.79 16.98 -18.79
N LEU A 159 13.34 17.37 -17.63
CA LEU A 159 12.80 16.96 -16.34
C LEU A 159 11.43 17.60 -16.04
N ILE A 160 11.20 18.86 -16.45
CA ILE A 160 9.89 19.52 -16.36
C ILE A 160 8.86 18.80 -17.24
N GLU A 161 9.23 18.45 -18.47
CA GLU A 161 8.35 17.70 -19.39
C GLU A 161 7.98 16.34 -18.81
N ILE A 162 8.96 15.61 -18.25
CA ILE A 162 8.74 14.34 -17.57
C ILE A 162 7.80 14.53 -16.35
N GLU A 163 8.00 15.57 -15.55
CA GLU A 163 7.17 15.85 -14.37
C GLU A 163 5.72 16.17 -14.78
N ASN A 164 5.53 17.01 -15.80
CA ASN A 164 4.21 17.36 -16.32
C ASN A 164 3.50 16.13 -16.88
N THR A 165 4.21 15.30 -17.63
CA THR A 165 3.69 14.02 -18.13
C THR A 165 3.26 13.09 -16.99
N GLU A 166 4.04 13.01 -15.91
CA GLU A 166 3.69 12.20 -14.74
C GLU A 166 2.51 12.76 -13.96
N LYS A 167 2.37 14.10 -13.87
CA LYS A 167 1.21 14.76 -13.25
C LYS A 167 -0.07 14.49 -14.04
N GLU A 168 -0.02 14.61 -15.37
CA GLU A 168 -1.15 14.27 -16.25
C GLU A 168 -1.54 12.80 -16.09
N ARG A 169 -0.56 11.90 -16.18
CA ARG A 169 -0.76 10.46 -15.97
C ARG A 169 -1.43 10.20 -14.63
N ARG A 170 -0.92 10.82 -13.55
CA ARG A 170 -1.46 10.68 -12.19
C ARG A 170 -2.89 11.18 -12.08
N SER A 171 -3.24 12.28 -12.75
CA SER A 171 -4.60 12.84 -12.76
C SER A 171 -5.59 11.85 -13.38
N ILE A 172 -5.24 11.27 -14.54
CA ILE A 172 -6.05 10.25 -15.21
C ILE A 172 -6.18 9.02 -14.31
N LEU A 173 -5.08 8.54 -13.73
CA LEU A 173 -5.05 7.34 -12.91
C LEU A 173 -5.81 7.50 -11.58
N ASN A 174 -5.90 8.71 -11.04
CA ASN A 174 -6.68 9.00 -9.83
C ASN A 174 -8.18 8.74 -10.04
N GLN A 175 -8.69 8.93 -11.26
CA GLN A 175 -10.08 8.58 -11.59
C GLN A 175 -10.31 7.06 -11.50
N TYR A 176 -9.35 6.24 -11.93
CA TYR A 176 -9.41 4.79 -11.79
C TYR A 176 -9.34 4.34 -10.33
N VAL A 177 -8.61 5.05 -9.47
CA VAL A 177 -8.62 4.78 -8.02
C VAL A 177 -10.04 4.90 -7.47
N PHE A 178 -10.75 5.99 -7.80
CA PHE A 178 -12.14 6.19 -7.36
C PHE A 178 -13.07 5.07 -7.85
N LEU A 179 -12.93 4.65 -9.13
CA LEU A 179 -13.67 3.53 -9.69
C LEU A 179 -13.44 2.23 -8.90
N MET A 180 -12.20 1.91 -8.52
CA MET A 180 -11.90 0.71 -7.75
C MET A 180 -12.54 0.72 -6.35
N TYR A 181 -12.58 1.88 -5.69
CA TYR A 181 -13.31 2.02 -4.42
C TYR A 181 -14.83 1.84 -4.63
N ALA A 182 -15.39 2.35 -5.73
CA ALA A 182 -16.79 2.13 -6.07
C ALA A 182 -17.11 0.64 -6.32
N LEU A 183 -16.22 -0.10 -7.00
CA LEU A 183 -16.37 -1.56 -7.20
C LEU A 183 -16.37 -2.34 -5.88
N SER A 184 -15.60 -1.88 -4.88
CA SER A 184 -15.63 -2.45 -3.53
C SER A 184 -17.00 -2.29 -2.87
N ILE A 185 -17.62 -1.10 -2.97
CA ILE A 185 -18.95 -0.84 -2.42
C ILE A 185 -20.02 -1.65 -3.16
N ILE A 186 -19.95 -1.69 -4.50
CA ILE A 186 -20.86 -2.48 -5.32
C ILE A 186 -20.79 -3.95 -4.94
N PHE A 187 -19.59 -4.50 -4.69
CA PHE A 187 -19.43 -5.88 -4.26
C PHE A 187 -20.11 -6.16 -2.92
N LEU A 188 -20.00 -5.24 -1.94
CA LEU A 188 -20.73 -5.35 -0.67
C LEU A 188 -22.26 -5.32 -0.87
N ILE A 189 -22.75 -4.45 -1.76
CA ILE A 189 -24.19 -4.39 -2.11
C ILE A 189 -24.64 -5.72 -2.73
N ILE A 190 -23.86 -6.28 -3.66
CA ILE A 190 -24.14 -7.57 -4.29
C ILE A 190 -24.22 -8.67 -3.22
N ILE A 191 -23.34 -8.68 -2.22
CA ILE A 191 -23.41 -9.67 -1.13
C ILE A 191 -24.70 -9.55 -0.34
N ILE A 192 -25.13 -8.33 0.00
CA ILE A 192 -26.40 -8.11 0.72
C ILE A 192 -27.57 -8.62 -0.13
N ALA A 193 -27.58 -8.31 -1.42
CA ALA A 193 -28.60 -8.76 -2.35
C ALA A 193 -28.61 -10.29 -2.49
N LEU A 194 -27.43 -10.91 -2.65
CA LEU A 194 -27.28 -12.36 -2.72
C LEU A 194 -27.75 -13.02 -1.43
N HIS A 195 -27.33 -12.57 -0.25
CA HIS A 195 -27.78 -13.13 1.02
C HIS A 195 -29.32 -13.09 1.15
N ARG A 196 -29.92 -11.92 0.87
CA ARG A 196 -31.38 -11.72 0.94
C ARG A 196 -32.16 -12.55 -0.08
N PHE A 197 -31.60 -12.84 -1.25
CA PHE A 197 -32.29 -13.55 -2.32
C PHE A 197 -32.04 -15.06 -2.29
N LEU A 198 -30.80 -15.48 -2.00
CA LEU A 198 -30.34 -16.86 -2.04
C LEU A 198 -30.88 -17.69 -0.86
N ILE A 199 -30.93 -17.12 0.35
CA ILE A 199 -31.45 -17.84 1.54
C ILE A 199 -32.92 -18.24 1.41
N PRO A 200 -33.86 -17.34 1.03
CA PRO A 200 -35.25 -17.73 0.88
C PRO A 200 -35.40 -18.76 -0.25
N LEU A 201 -34.65 -18.63 -1.35
CA LEU A 201 -34.63 -19.63 -2.43
C LEU A 201 -34.27 -21.03 -1.91
N PHE A 202 -33.30 -21.16 -1.00
CA PHE A 202 -32.92 -22.45 -0.43
C PHE A 202 -33.96 -23.03 0.54
N SER A 203 -34.75 -22.16 1.19
CA SER A 203 -35.81 -22.60 2.11
C SER A 203 -37.11 -22.99 1.40
N THR A 204 -37.43 -22.37 0.25
CA THR A 204 -38.72 -22.54 -0.44
C THR A 204 -38.82 -23.78 -1.34
N THR A 205 -37.69 -24.39 -1.72
CA THR A 205 -37.69 -25.61 -2.56
C THR A 205 -38.19 -26.85 -1.81
N ALA A 206 -38.44 -26.74 -0.49
CA ALA A 206 -38.83 -27.87 0.35
C ALA A 206 -40.33 -28.22 0.31
N THR A 207 -41.21 -27.39 -0.26
CA THR A 207 -42.66 -27.59 -0.08
C THR A 207 -43.43 -28.17 -1.26
N GLN A 208 -43.02 -28.04 -2.54
CA GLN A 208 -43.78 -28.64 -3.65
C GLN A 208 -42.90 -28.93 -4.89
N GLY A 209 -42.60 -30.21 -5.16
CA GLY A 209 -42.07 -30.66 -6.46
C GLY A 209 -41.26 -31.95 -6.44
N LEU A 210 -41.36 -32.73 -7.53
CA LEU A 210 -40.70 -34.02 -7.83
C LEU A 210 -39.16 -33.91 -8.03
N LEU A 211 -38.48 -33.06 -7.24
CA LEU A 211 -37.01 -32.89 -7.20
C LEU A 211 -36.56 -32.74 -5.73
N ALA A 212 -37.01 -33.65 -4.87
CA ALA A 212 -36.70 -33.68 -3.44
C ALA A 212 -35.21 -33.97 -3.11
N GLU A 213 -34.37 -34.23 -4.12
CA GLU A 213 -32.95 -34.58 -3.95
C GLU A 213 -31.98 -33.37 -4.00
N ALA A 214 -32.45 -32.17 -4.36
CA ALA A 214 -31.61 -30.97 -4.43
C ALA A 214 -31.73 -30.09 -3.18
N ARG A 215 -31.72 -30.68 -1.98
CA ARG A 215 -31.60 -29.91 -0.74
C ARG A 215 -30.15 -29.44 -0.62
N ILE A 216 -29.92 -28.15 -0.83
CA ILE A 216 -28.61 -27.53 -0.60
C ILE A 216 -28.40 -27.47 0.92
N GLU A 217 -27.78 -28.52 1.45
CA GLU A 217 -27.33 -28.59 2.84
C GLU A 217 -25.91 -28.03 2.96
N ASN A 218 -25.52 -27.70 4.19
CA ASN A 218 -24.17 -27.23 4.48
C ASN A 218 -23.15 -28.30 4.06
N PRO A 219 -22.26 -28.01 3.09
CA PRO A 219 -21.30 -29.00 2.58
C PRO A 219 -20.33 -29.51 3.64
N CYS A 220 -20.15 -28.74 4.72
CA CYS A 220 -19.21 -29.05 5.79
C CYS A 220 -19.83 -29.83 6.95
N ILE A 221 -21.13 -30.13 6.93
CA ILE A 221 -21.80 -30.75 8.08
C ILE A 221 -21.35 -32.19 8.34
N ASN A 222 -20.89 -32.89 7.30
CA ASN A 222 -20.45 -34.29 7.35
C ASN A 222 -18.94 -34.45 7.56
N TYR A 223 -18.20 -33.35 7.68
CA TYR A 223 -16.75 -33.36 7.87
C TYR A 223 -16.41 -32.86 9.28
N ASP A 224 -15.37 -33.42 9.91
CA ASP A 224 -14.85 -32.86 11.16
C ASP A 224 -14.10 -31.55 10.88
N TYR A 225 -14.82 -30.43 10.91
CA TYR A 225 -14.28 -29.10 10.64
C TYR A 225 -13.59 -28.46 11.85
N THR A 226 -13.51 -29.14 13.02
CA THR A 226 -12.90 -28.56 14.23
C THR A 226 -11.39 -28.73 14.29
N ASN A 227 -10.86 -29.79 13.66
CA ASN A 227 -9.46 -30.19 13.75
C ASN A 227 -8.63 -29.86 12.49
N LEU A 228 -8.26 -28.59 12.32
CA LEU A 228 -7.50 -28.09 11.16
C LEU A 228 -6.16 -28.84 10.95
N ILE A 229 -5.39 -29.04 12.02
CA ILE A 229 -4.05 -29.67 11.94
C ILE A 229 -4.20 -31.15 11.61
N GLY A 230 -5.16 -31.85 12.21
CA GLY A 230 -5.45 -33.25 11.88
C GLY A 230 -5.78 -33.39 10.39
N ASN A 231 -6.73 -32.61 9.88
CA ASN A 231 -7.15 -32.70 8.48
C ASN A 231 -6.04 -32.38 7.48
N LEU A 232 -5.12 -31.45 7.83
CA LEU A 232 -3.94 -31.16 7.01
C LEU A 232 -2.96 -32.34 6.97
N VAL A 233 -2.77 -33.03 8.10
CA VAL A 233 -1.85 -34.17 8.24
C VAL A 233 -2.40 -35.43 7.58
N TYR A 234 -3.70 -35.68 7.68
CA TYR A 234 -4.35 -36.85 7.08
C TYR A 234 -4.67 -36.68 5.58
N GLY A 235 -4.50 -35.49 5.02
CA GLY A 235 -4.66 -35.24 3.59
C GLY A 235 -6.10 -35.11 3.10
N ASP A 236 -7.07 -34.98 4.02
CA ASP A 236 -8.49 -34.80 3.70
C ASP A 236 -8.77 -33.36 3.25
N LEU A 237 -8.55 -33.08 1.97
CA LEU A 237 -8.72 -31.75 1.37
C LEU A 237 -10.10 -31.11 1.67
N PRO A 238 -11.24 -31.82 1.59
CA PRO A 238 -12.55 -31.25 1.92
C PRO A 238 -12.67 -30.83 3.39
N ALA A 239 -12.17 -31.67 4.31
CA ALA A 239 -12.19 -31.39 5.74
C ALA A 239 -11.22 -30.25 6.11
N PHE A 240 -10.08 -30.14 5.43
CA PHE A 240 -9.16 -29.01 5.56
C PHE A 240 -9.82 -27.68 5.11
N ILE A 241 -10.50 -27.67 3.96
CA ILE A 241 -11.22 -26.47 3.49
C ILE A 241 -12.33 -26.09 4.49
N CYS A 242 -13.13 -27.05 4.95
CA CYS A 242 -14.18 -26.81 5.92
C CYS A 242 -13.66 -26.29 7.26
N SER A 243 -12.55 -26.83 7.76
CA SER A 243 -11.91 -26.32 8.97
C SER A 243 -11.35 -24.91 8.78
N SER A 244 -10.73 -24.62 7.63
CA SER A 244 -10.27 -23.26 7.32
C SER A 244 -11.42 -22.23 7.32
N LEU A 245 -12.57 -22.59 6.75
CA LEU A 245 -13.78 -21.76 6.74
C LEU A 245 -14.36 -21.60 8.14
N TYR A 246 -14.40 -22.68 8.93
CA TYR A 246 -14.84 -22.63 10.32
C TYR A 246 -14.02 -21.61 11.13
N TYR A 247 -12.68 -21.66 11.08
CA TYR A 247 -11.85 -20.69 11.81
C TYR A 247 -12.01 -19.23 11.32
N VAL A 248 -12.31 -19.03 10.03
CA VAL A 248 -12.62 -17.70 9.48
C VAL A 248 -13.99 -17.18 9.95
N SER A 249 -14.95 -18.07 10.24
CA SER A 249 -16.29 -17.69 10.73
C SER A 249 -16.33 -17.27 12.20
N ILE A 250 -15.37 -17.74 13.01
CA ILE A 250 -15.31 -17.52 14.47
C ILE A 250 -15.21 -16.03 14.87
N PRO A 251 -14.30 -15.21 14.30
CA PRO A 251 -14.23 -13.77 14.59
C PRO A 251 -15.56 -13.04 14.36
N LEU A 252 -16.37 -13.59 13.46
CA LEU A 252 -17.62 -13.00 13.02
C LEU A 252 -18.83 -13.44 13.86
N ALA A 253 -18.61 -14.29 14.87
CA ALA A 253 -19.63 -14.82 15.79
C ALA A 253 -20.79 -15.55 15.08
N ILE A 254 -20.51 -16.21 13.97
CA ILE A 254 -21.49 -16.95 13.17
C ILE A 254 -21.52 -18.42 13.56
N ASN A 255 -22.71 -19.01 13.67
CA ASN A 255 -22.89 -20.44 13.90
C ASN A 255 -22.75 -21.22 12.58
N PHE A 256 -21.61 -21.89 12.41
CA PHE A 256 -21.23 -22.56 11.17
C PHE A 256 -22.11 -23.77 10.78
N GLU A 257 -23.04 -24.21 11.63
CA GLU A 257 -23.91 -25.37 11.37
C GLU A 257 -24.95 -25.10 10.27
N THR A 258 -25.42 -23.85 10.14
CA THR A 258 -26.49 -23.51 9.19
C THR A 258 -25.97 -23.31 7.76
N THR A 259 -26.73 -23.74 6.75
CA THR A 259 -26.38 -23.54 5.32
C THR A 259 -26.11 -22.07 4.98
N SER A 260 -26.92 -21.15 5.51
CA SER A 260 -26.73 -19.69 5.33
C SER A 260 -25.35 -19.22 5.79
N SER A 261 -24.91 -19.70 6.96
CA SER A 261 -23.66 -19.29 7.61
C SER A 261 -22.42 -19.74 6.85
N TYR A 262 -22.48 -20.91 6.20
CA TYR A 262 -21.43 -21.39 5.31
C TYR A 262 -21.21 -20.42 4.13
N TYR A 263 -22.28 -20.07 3.40
CA TYR A 263 -22.18 -19.16 2.26
C TYR A 263 -21.79 -17.73 2.68
N LEU A 264 -22.26 -17.27 3.84
CA LEU A 264 -21.86 -15.97 4.37
C LEU A 264 -20.35 -15.90 4.64
N THR A 265 -19.79 -16.98 5.19
CA THR A 265 -18.34 -17.10 5.44
C THR A 265 -17.54 -17.12 4.13
N LEU A 266 -18.06 -17.77 3.07
CA LEU A 266 -17.44 -17.73 1.75
C LEU A 266 -17.46 -16.32 1.14
N PHE A 267 -18.57 -15.59 1.25
CA PHE A 267 -18.63 -14.21 0.79
C PHE A 267 -17.64 -13.32 1.54
N PHE A 268 -17.49 -13.52 2.85
CA PHE A 268 -16.47 -12.82 3.64
C PHE A 268 -15.05 -13.09 3.13
N LEU A 269 -14.71 -14.34 2.82
CA LEU A 269 -13.41 -14.67 2.23
C LEU A 269 -13.21 -13.97 0.87
N MET A 270 -14.23 -13.93 0.02
CA MET A 270 -14.15 -13.22 -1.25
C MET A 270 -13.93 -11.72 -1.07
N VAL A 271 -14.57 -11.09 -0.07
CA VAL A 271 -14.35 -9.68 0.28
C VAL A 271 -12.90 -9.44 0.69
N ILE A 272 -12.31 -10.32 1.49
CA ILE A 272 -10.90 -10.23 1.90
C ILE A 272 -10.00 -10.30 0.68
N VAL A 273 -10.19 -11.31 -0.17
CA VAL A 273 -9.42 -11.51 -1.40
C VAL A 273 -9.52 -10.28 -2.30
N GLN A 274 -10.74 -9.81 -2.56
CA GLN A 274 -10.98 -8.60 -3.35
C GLN A 274 -10.24 -7.39 -2.77
N SER A 275 -10.31 -7.18 -1.46
CA SER A 275 -9.69 -6.02 -0.80
C SER A 275 -8.18 -5.99 -0.97
N ILE A 276 -7.53 -7.15 -0.83
CA ILE A 276 -6.08 -7.30 -0.97
C ILE A 276 -5.65 -6.96 -2.41
N PHE A 277 -6.27 -7.60 -3.39
CA PHE A 277 -5.91 -7.42 -4.80
C PHE A 277 -6.32 -6.06 -5.36
N ALA A 278 -7.53 -5.57 -5.06
CA ALA A 278 -7.98 -4.25 -5.49
C ALA A 278 -7.06 -3.14 -4.97
N GLY A 279 -6.66 -3.21 -3.70
CA GLY A 279 -5.72 -2.25 -3.14
C GLY A 279 -4.32 -2.29 -3.78
N LEU A 280 -3.86 -3.48 -4.15
CA LEU A 280 -2.57 -3.66 -4.82
C LEU A 280 -2.60 -3.04 -6.23
N ILE A 281 -3.70 -3.29 -6.96
CA ILE A 281 -3.95 -2.71 -8.29
C ILE A 281 -4.05 -1.19 -8.18
N ILE A 282 -4.77 -0.65 -7.20
CA ILE A 282 -4.86 0.81 -6.97
C ILE A 282 -3.47 1.43 -6.80
N GLY A 283 -2.55 0.75 -6.10
CA GLY A 283 -1.18 1.23 -5.92
C GLY A 283 -0.36 1.31 -7.20
N GLU A 284 -0.37 0.22 -7.96
CA GLU A 284 0.35 0.14 -9.23
C GLU A 284 -0.22 1.15 -10.23
N VAL A 285 -1.55 1.24 -10.31
CA VAL A 285 -2.26 2.22 -11.15
C VAL A 285 -1.96 3.64 -10.69
N SER A 286 -1.98 3.97 -9.39
CA SER A 286 -1.83 5.37 -8.93
C SER A 286 -0.37 5.87 -8.85
N TYR A 287 0.57 4.98 -8.51
CA TYR A 287 1.96 5.36 -8.21
C TYR A 287 3.00 4.61 -9.06
N GLY A 288 2.59 3.69 -9.94
CA GLY A 288 3.51 2.88 -10.76
C GLY A 288 4.40 1.94 -9.94
N THR A 289 4.00 1.64 -8.70
CA THR A 289 4.72 0.71 -7.83
C THR A 289 3.77 -0.08 -6.93
N LEU A 290 3.98 -1.40 -6.89
CA LEU A 290 3.26 -2.34 -6.02
C LEU A 290 3.34 -1.96 -4.53
N ARG A 291 4.49 -1.42 -4.09
CA ARG A 291 4.71 -0.98 -2.70
C ARG A 291 3.74 0.10 -2.28
N ALA A 292 3.34 0.99 -3.20
CA ALA A 292 2.36 2.02 -2.90
C ALA A 292 0.94 1.44 -2.74
N GLY A 293 0.67 0.25 -3.25
CA GLY A 293 -0.64 -0.42 -3.16
C GLY A 293 -0.93 -1.06 -1.82
N ILE A 294 0.13 -1.42 -1.09
CA ILE A 294 0.04 -2.00 0.25
C ILE A 294 -0.88 -1.15 1.15
N LYS A 295 -0.72 0.18 1.15
CA LYS A 295 -1.57 1.07 1.98
C LYS A 295 -3.06 0.99 1.60
N HIS A 296 -3.36 0.87 0.31
CA HIS A 296 -4.72 0.78 -0.20
C HIS A 296 -5.32 -0.60 0.08
N SER A 297 -4.53 -1.69 -0.02
CA SER A 297 -4.95 -3.05 0.34
C SER A 297 -5.37 -3.13 1.79
N PHE A 298 -4.58 -2.56 2.70
CA PHE A 298 -4.93 -2.52 4.11
C PHE A 298 -6.15 -1.64 4.38
N THR A 299 -6.21 -0.46 3.77
CA THR A 299 -7.36 0.44 3.94
C THR A 299 -8.66 -0.23 3.48
N LEU A 300 -8.68 -0.86 2.31
CA LEU A 300 -9.85 -1.58 1.80
C LEU A 300 -10.21 -2.79 2.65
N PHE A 301 -9.21 -3.57 3.09
CA PHE A 301 -9.43 -4.73 3.94
C PHE A 301 -10.15 -4.32 5.24
N PHE A 302 -9.71 -3.25 5.92
CA PHE A 302 -10.38 -2.81 7.15
C PHE A 302 -11.76 -2.23 6.93
N ILE A 303 -11.92 -1.39 5.90
CA ILE A 303 -13.23 -0.82 5.58
C ILE A 303 -14.21 -1.94 5.30
N ASN A 304 -13.84 -2.89 4.43
CA ASN A 304 -14.75 -3.95 4.03
C ASN A 304 -15.00 -4.96 5.15
N THR A 305 -13.98 -5.40 5.90
CA THR A 305 -14.16 -6.27 7.06
C THR A 305 -14.98 -5.58 8.15
N GLY A 306 -14.77 -4.29 8.40
CA GLY A 306 -15.53 -3.50 9.37
C GLY A 306 -17.00 -3.35 8.97
N ILE A 307 -17.27 -3.02 7.70
CA ILE A 307 -18.65 -2.96 7.17
C ILE A 307 -19.30 -4.34 7.28
N PHE A 308 -18.60 -5.42 6.92
CA PHE A 308 -19.13 -6.77 7.00
C PHE A 308 -19.48 -7.16 8.45
N MET A 309 -18.59 -6.89 9.39
CA MET A 309 -18.80 -7.13 10.82
C MET A 309 -19.98 -6.31 11.36
N LEU A 310 -20.13 -5.06 10.92
CA LEU A 310 -21.28 -4.20 11.25
C LEU A 310 -22.59 -4.77 10.70
N LEU A 311 -22.60 -5.27 9.46
CA LEU A 311 -23.79 -5.86 8.84
C LEU A 311 -24.24 -7.14 9.57
N VAL A 312 -23.31 -7.97 10.02
CA VAL A 312 -23.60 -9.15 10.85
C VAL A 312 -24.08 -8.74 12.24
N GLY A 313 -23.43 -7.76 12.88
CA GLY A 313 -23.83 -7.25 14.20
C GLY A 313 -25.23 -6.63 14.23
N LEU A 314 -25.65 -5.97 13.14
CA LEU A 314 -27.01 -5.41 12.98
C LEU A 314 -28.07 -6.46 12.62
N LYS A 315 -27.73 -7.75 12.57
CA LYS A 315 -28.62 -8.86 12.16
C LYS A 315 -29.26 -8.66 10.78
N ILE A 316 -28.62 -7.89 9.90
CA ILE A 316 -29.06 -7.73 8.50
C ILE A 316 -28.69 -8.97 7.68
N LEU A 317 -27.64 -9.68 8.12
CA LEU A 317 -27.01 -10.84 7.48
C LEU A 317 -27.14 -12.15 8.29
N THR A 318 -28.07 -12.24 9.26
CA THR A 318 -28.36 -13.44 10.07
C THR A 318 -29.84 -13.76 10.02
#